data_AF-A0A832X1V7-F1
#
_entry.id   AF-A0A832X1V7-F1
#
_cell.length_a   1.000
_cell.length_b   1.000
_cell.length_c   1.000
_cell.angle_alpha   90.00
_cell.angle_beta   90.00
_cell.angle_gamma   90.00
#
_symmetry.space_group_name_H-M   'P 1'
#
loop_
_entity.id
_entity.type
_entity.pdbx_description
1 polymer ?
#
loop_
_entity_poly.entity_id
_entity_poly.type
_entity_poly.pdbx_seq_one_letter_code
_entity_poly.pdbx_strand_id
1 'polypeptide(L)'
;MSGLVETEPIEGIINGITERGGIVLDPSTAKMDPVAGVKKAAELGYKKIAVTVAFADTAKKCRELEAELGLDLVVIAVHVTGLDREEAQALVETSDIATSCASKPIRDLVKPLAQVGTAVPLFALTQKGKELVIERAKDIKSPILINTMALPVLPEHKQPRDLK
;
A
#
# COMPACT_ATOMS: atom_id res chain seq x y z
N MET A 1 -5.14 -9.36 -8.82
CA MET A 1 -6.32 -9.48 -7.92
C MET A 1 -7.03 -8.12 -7.93
N SER A 2 -8.27 -8.05 -8.41
CA SER A 2 -9.19 -6.94 -8.12
C SER A 2 -9.53 -6.99 -6.62
N GLY A 3 -9.82 -5.86 -5.98
CA GLY A 3 -9.82 -5.71 -4.50
C GLY A 3 -10.48 -6.83 -3.68
N LEU A 4 -9.97 -7.05 -2.48
CA LEU A 4 -10.51 -7.99 -1.49
C LEU A 4 -11.47 -7.25 -0.55
N VAL A 5 -12.69 -7.76 -0.40
CA VAL A 5 -13.73 -7.17 0.46
C VAL A 5 -13.95 -8.00 1.72
N GLU A 6 -13.85 -9.33 1.61
CA GLU A 6 -14.03 -10.26 2.71
C GLU A 6 -13.13 -11.49 2.55
N THR A 7 -12.95 -12.20 3.66
CA THR A 7 -12.13 -13.40 3.80
C THR A 7 -12.82 -14.36 4.77
N GLU A 8 -12.52 -15.65 4.65
CA GLU A 8 -13.09 -16.70 5.49
C GLU A 8 -11.99 -17.63 6.03
N PRO A 9 -12.22 -18.31 7.16
CA PRO A 9 -11.22 -19.18 7.78
C PRO A 9 -11.09 -20.49 7.01
N ILE A 10 -10.11 -20.55 6.11
CA ILE A 10 -9.73 -21.77 5.41
C ILE A 10 -8.57 -22.43 6.14
N GLU A 11 -8.82 -23.57 6.79
CA GLU A 11 -7.84 -24.29 7.63
C GLU A 11 -6.50 -24.51 6.91
N GLY A 12 -6.52 -25.02 5.68
CA GLY A 12 -5.31 -25.27 4.90
C GLY A 12 -4.49 -23.99 4.61
N ILE A 13 -5.14 -22.83 4.48
CA ILE A 13 -4.46 -21.55 4.28
C ILE A 13 -3.86 -21.06 5.60
N ILE A 14 -4.61 -21.15 6.70
CA ILE A 14 -4.15 -20.76 8.04
C ILE A 14 -2.94 -21.60 8.48
N ASN A 15 -3.02 -22.91 8.30
CA ASN A 15 -1.93 -23.84 8.63
C ASN A 15 -0.70 -23.53 7.78
N GLY A 16 -0.89 -23.35 6.46
CA GLY A 16 0.21 -23.00 5.57
C GLY A 16 0.87 -21.65 5.92
N ILE A 17 0.13 -20.64 6.35
CA ILE A 17 0.69 -19.37 6.84
C ILE A 17 1.54 -19.61 8.10
N THR A 18 1.00 -20.34 9.08
CA THR A 18 1.65 -20.62 10.36
C THR A 18 2.93 -21.46 10.20
N GLU A 19 2.89 -22.50 9.37
CA GLU A 19 4.05 -23.36 9.08
C GLU A 19 5.22 -22.60 8.44
N ARG A 20 4.92 -21.50 7.74
CA ARG A 20 5.92 -20.61 7.13
C ARG A 20 6.34 -19.46 8.06
N GLY A 21 5.98 -19.52 9.34
CA GLY A 21 6.29 -18.50 10.34
C GLY A 21 5.44 -17.23 10.25
N GLY A 22 4.38 -17.24 9.43
CA GLY A 22 3.41 -16.16 9.37
C GLY A 22 2.45 -16.21 10.55
N ILE A 23 1.86 -15.06 10.87
CA ILE A 23 0.91 -14.93 11.98
C ILE A 23 -0.44 -14.51 11.39
N VAL A 24 -1.46 -15.33 11.61
CA VAL A 24 -2.83 -15.02 11.24
C VAL A 24 -3.45 -14.19 12.37
N LEU A 25 -3.96 -13.00 12.04
CA LEU A 25 -4.50 -12.06 13.01
C LEU A 25 -5.65 -12.67 13.84
N ASP A 26 -6.62 -13.27 13.16
CA ASP A 26 -7.74 -13.98 13.77
C ASP A 26 -8.03 -15.27 12.97
N PRO A 27 -7.54 -16.43 13.42
CA PRO A 27 -7.77 -17.71 12.75
C PRO A 27 -9.23 -18.16 12.74
N SER A 28 -10.07 -17.63 13.64
CA SER A 28 -11.46 -18.06 13.79
C SER A 28 -12.41 -17.36 12.81
N THR A 29 -12.14 -16.09 12.51
CA THR A 29 -12.97 -15.28 11.60
C THR A 29 -12.29 -14.97 10.28
N ALA A 30 -10.96 -15.11 10.21
CA ALA A 30 -10.12 -14.62 9.12
C ALA A 30 -10.31 -13.13 8.81
N LYS A 31 -10.76 -12.31 9.78
CA LYS A 31 -11.05 -10.89 9.56
C LYS A 31 -9.85 -10.12 9.00
N MET A 32 -10.11 -9.29 7.99
CA MET A 32 -9.17 -8.30 7.46
C MET A 32 -9.21 -7.03 8.31
N ASP A 33 -8.14 -6.76 9.08
CA ASP A 33 -8.03 -5.55 9.90
C ASP A 33 -6.56 -5.07 9.94
N PRO A 34 -6.18 -4.15 9.04
CA PRO A 34 -4.80 -3.65 8.96
C PRO A 34 -4.34 -2.96 10.25
N VAL A 35 -5.24 -2.27 10.97
CA VAL A 35 -4.90 -1.55 12.21
C VAL A 35 -4.58 -2.54 13.32
N ALA A 36 -5.43 -3.57 13.49
CA ALA A 36 -5.16 -4.64 14.44
C ALA A 36 -3.91 -5.45 14.07
N GLY A 37 -3.62 -5.63 12.78
CA GLY A 37 -2.37 -6.21 12.29
C GLY A 37 -1.13 -5.43 12.74
N VAL A 38 -1.14 -4.09 12.59
CA VAL A 38 -0.04 -3.22 13.08
C VAL A 38 0.11 -3.34 14.59
N LYS A 39 -1.00 -3.28 15.34
CA LYS A 39 -0.98 -3.42 16.79
C LYS A 39 -0.36 -4.76 17.21
N LYS A 40 -0.76 -5.86 16.55
CA LYS A 40 -0.21 -7.18 16.83
C LYS A 40 1.28 -7.27 16.54
N ALA A 41 1.75 -6.67 15.44
CA ALA A 41 3.17 -6.60 15.14
C ALA A 41 3.94 -5.81 16.21
N ALA A 42 3.39 -4.70 16.69
CA ALA A 42 3.99 -3.92 17.77
C ALA A 42 4.09 -4.72 19.09
N GLU A 43 3.04 -5.47 19.46
CA GLU A 43 3.03 -6.37 20.64
C GLU A 43 4.10 -7.46 20.57
N LEU A 44 4.45 -7.90 19.35
CA LEU A 44 5.51 -8.88 19.09
C LEU A 44 6.91 -8.26 19.08
N GLY A 45 7.02 -6.95 19.34
CA GLY A 45 8.29 -6.23 19.43
C GLY A 45 8.79 -5.63 18.12
N TYR A 46 8.03 -5.73 17.02
CA TYR A 46 8.40 -5.09 15.76
C TYR A 46 8.23 -3.57 15.84
N LYS A 47 9.22 -2.83 15.35
CA LYS A 47 9.22 -1.35 15.32
C LYS A 47 9.11 -0.76 13.92
N LYS A 48 9.62 -1.47 12.91
CA LYS A 48 9.51 -1.10 11.49
C LYS A 48 8.49 -2.01 10.85
N ILE A 49 7.36 -1.46 10.44
CA ILE A 49 6.21 -2.25 9.98
C ILE A 49 5.69 -1.65 8.68
N ALA A 50 5.47 -2.49 7.67
CA ALA A 50 4.75 -2.09 6.47
C ALA A 50 3.30 -2.57 6.55
N VAL A 51 2.35 -1.72 6.17
CA VAL A 51 0.92 -2.03 6.18
C VAL A 51 0.25 -1.58 4.89
N THR A 52 -0.56 -2.45 4.30
CA THR A 52 -1.40 -2.11 3.15
C THR A 52 -2.77 -1.65 3.61
N VAL A 53 -3.28 -0.57 3.01
CA VAL A 53 -4.58 0.02 3.31
C VAL A 53 -5.35 0.30 2.03
N ALA A 54 -6.67 0.18 2.08
CA ALA A 54 -7.56 0.50 0.95
C ALA A 54 -8.32 1.82 1.13
N PHE A 55 -8.49 2.26 2.39
CA PHE A 55 -9.30 3.42 2.74
C PHE A 55 -8.50 4.42 3.58
N ALA A 56 -8.82 5.71 3.41
CA ALA A 56 -8.16 6.80 4.12
C ALA A 56 -8.35 6.70 5.64
N ASP A 57 -9.51 6.29 6.11
CA ASP A 57 -9.77 6.16 7.55
C ASP A 57 -8.90 5.08 8.22
N THR A 58 -8.63 3.97 7.50
CA THR A 58 -7.68 2.96 7.97
C THR A 58 -6.26 3.53 8.03
N ALA A 59 -5.85 4.28 7.00
CA ALA A 59 -4.54 4.93 6.96
C ALA A 59 -4.35 5.92 8.12
N LYS A 60 -5.36 6.77 8.41
CA LYS A 60 -5.37 7.71 9.54
C LYS A 60 -5.21 7.00 10.87
N LYS A 61 -5.99 5.94 11.12
CA LYS A 61 -5.86 5.11 12.34
C LYS A 61 -4.48 4.48 12.48
N CYS A 62 -3.87 4.03 11.38
CA CYS A 62 -2.49 3.55 11.41
C CYS A 62 -1.51 4.66 11.81
N ARG A 63 -1.69 5.90 11.35
CA ARG A 63 -0.84 7.04 11.73
C ARG A 63 -1.00 7.45 13.19
N GLU A 64 -2.22 7.41 13.71
CA GLU A 64 -2.48 7.63 15.15
C GLU A 64 -1.74 6.58 15.99
N LEU A 65 -1.85 5.30 15.60
CA LEU A 65 -1.17 4.19 16.26
C LEU A 65 0.36 4.27 16.14
N GLU A 66 0.87 4.72 14.99
CA GLU A 66 2.30 4.99 14.77
C GLU A 66 2.84 5.97 15.80
N ALA A 67 2.14 7.09 16.01
CA ALA A 67 2.50 8.12 16.97
C ALA A 67 2.37 7.64 18.42
N GLU A 68 1.29 6.92 18.75
CA GLU A 68 1.03 6.39 20.09
C GLU A 68 2.12 5.40 20.54
N LEU A 69 2.52 4.49 19.65
CA LEU A 69 3.43 3.39 19.97
C LEU A 69 4.90 3.66 19.59
N GLY A 70 5.19 4.83 19.01
CA GLY A 70 6.52 5.21 18.54
C GLY A 70 7.05 4.25 17.49
N LEU A 71 6.22 3.93 16.48
CA LEU A 71 6.56 3.00 15.40
C LEU A 71 7.12 3.75 14.20
N ASP A 72 7.76 3.01 13.30
CA ASP A 72 8.12 3.45 11.96
C ASP A 72 7.26 2.67 10.96
N LEU A 73 6.13 3.25 10.56
CA LEU A 73 5.16 2.62 9.66
C LEU A 73 5.36 3.06 8.22
N VAL A 74 5.44 2.10 7.31
CA VAL A 74 5.28 2.33 5.87
C VAL A 74 3.84 2.00 5.48
N VAL A 75 3.05 3.03 5.18
CA VAL A 75 1.65 2.88 4.74
C VAL A 75 1.59 2.81 3.22
N ILE A 76 1.02 1.73 2.69
CA ILE A 76 0.94 1.44 1.26
C ILE A 76 -0.54 1.42 0.82
N ALA A 77 -0.97 2.42 0.06
CA ALA A 77 -2.32 2.48 -0.50
C ALA A 77 -2.47 1.53 -1.71
N VAL A 78 -3.45 0.63 -1.62
CA VAL A 78 -3.79 -0.39 -2.62
C VAL A 78 -5.29 -0.44 -2.87
N HIS A 79 -5.71 -1.03 -4.00
CA HIS A 79 -7.13 -1.21 -4.34
C HIS A 79 -7.97 0.08 -4.37
N VAL A 80 -7.35 1.20 -4.71
CA VAL A 80 -7.90 2.57 -4.67
C VAL A 80 -8.95 2.90 -5.74
N THR A 81 -9.45 1.89 -6.46
CA THR A 81 -10.44 2.09 -7.52
C THR A 81 -11.80 2.35 -6.90
N GLY A 82 -12.52 3.36 -7.41
CA GLY A 82 -13.84 3.74 -6.90
C GLY A 82 -13.81 4.79 -5.79
N LEU A 83 -12.63 5.16 -5.28
CA LEU A 83 -12.50 6.29 -4.36
C LEU A 83 -12.89 7.59 -5.07
N ASP A 84 -13.64 8.44 -4.37
CA ASP A 84 -13.87 9.80 -4.81
C ASP A 84 -12.61 10.66 -4.63
N ARG A 85 -12.70 11.94 -5.01
CA ARG A 85 -11.55 12.85 -4.95
C ARG A 85 -11.11 13.18 -3.52
N GLU A 86 -12.05 13.28 -2.58
CA GLU A 86 -11.78 13.63 -1.19
C GLU A 86 -11.13 12.44 -0.47
N GLU A 87 -11.68 11.24 -0.67
CA GLU A 87 -11.13 9.97 -0.19
C GLU A 87 -9.73 9.72 -0.76
N ALA A 88 -9.55 9.94 -2.06
CA ALA A 88 -8.25 9.80 -2.72
C ALA A 88 -7.23 10.81 -2.19
N GLN A 89 -7.62 12.06 -1.96
CA GLN A 89 -6.74 13.08 -1.39
C GLN A 89 -6.28 12.68 0.01
N ALA A 90 -7.22 12.32 0.89
CA ALA A 90 -6.91 11.91 2.25
C ALA A 90 -6.00 10.65 2.28
N LEU A 91 -6.20 9.72 1.34
CA LEU A 91 -5.35 8.54 1.23
C LEU A 91 -3.94 8.86 0.72
N VAL A 92 -3.81 9.77 -0.26
CA VAL A 92 -2.50 10.25 -0.75
C VAL A 92 -1.72 10.94 0.36
N GLU A 93 -2.36 11.79 1.16
CA GLU A 93 -1.71 12.54 2.25
C GLU A 93 -1.24 11.64 3.40
N THR A 94 -1.88 10.49 3.59
CA THR A 94 -1.59 9.59 4.71
C THR A 94 -0.69 8.41 4.34
N SER A 95 -0.39 8.22 3.05
CA SER A 95 0.38 7.06 2.55
C SER A 95 1.83 7.41 2.20
N ASP A 96 2.73 6.45 2.39
CA ASP A 96 4.13 6.55 1.92
C ASP A 96 4.28 6.11 0.47
N ILE A 97 3.47 5.11 0.09
CA ILE A 97 3.42 4.56 -1.26
C ILE A 97 1.95 4.46 -1.66
N ALA A 98 1.62 4.80 -2.91
CA ALA A 98 0.31 4.55 -3.48
C ALA A 98 0.42 3.86 -4.83
N THR A 99 -0.39 2.84 -5.03
CA THR A 99 -0.66 2.30 -6.37
C THR A 99 -1.89 3.00 -6.94
N SER A 100 -1.87 3.35 -8.22
CA SER A 100 -3.01 4.07 -8.81
C SER A 100 -4.16 3.19 -9.28
N CYS A 101 -3.94 1.90 -9.52
CA CYS A 101 -4.94 0.99 -10.10
C CYS A 101 -5.74 1.67 -11.25
N ALA A 102 -7.07 1.58 -11.26
CA ALA A 102 -7.92 2.32 -12.20
C ALA A 102 -8.37 3.71 -11.67
N SER A 103 -7.80 4.20 -10.56
CA SER A 103 -8.22 5.44 -9.92
C SER A 103 -7.65 6.68 -10.59
N LYS A 104 -8.49 7.38 -11.36
CA LYS A 104 -8.15 8.69 -11.93
C LYS A 104 -7.86 9.75 -10.85
N PRO A 105 -8.66 9.87 -9.76
CA PRO A 105 -8.37 10.84 -8.71
C PRO A 105 -6.97 10.68 -8.11
N ILE A 106 -6.52 9.46 -7.83
CA ILE A 106 -5.16 9.23 -7.31
C ILE A 106 -4.11 9.74 -8.32
N ARG A 107 -4.25 9.40 -9.61
CA ARG A 107 -3.30 9.84 -10.65
C ARG A 107 -3.21 11.37 -10.77
N ASP A 108 -4.33 12.07 -10.57
CA ASP A 108 -4.40 13.53 -10.68
C ASP A 108 -3.83 14.26 -9.45
N LEU A 109 -3.84 13.61 -8.28
CA LEU A 109 -3.51 14.24 -7.00
C LEU A 109 -2.06 14.00 -6.54
N VAL A 110 -1.46 12.88 -6.95
CA VAL A 110 -0.11 12.51 -6.50
C VAL A 110 0.97 13.47 -7.00
N LYS A 111 1.97 13.70 -6.14
CA LYS A 111 3.21 14.41 -6.46
C LYS A 111 4.40 13.55 -6.02
N PRO A 112 4.71 12.47 -6.75
CA PRO A 112 5.61 11.44 -6.25
C PRO A 112 7.08 11.88 -6.31
N LEU A 113 7.87 11.41 -5.32
CA LEU A 113 9.33 11.54 -5.29
C LEU A 113 10.03 10.49 -6.15
N ALA A 114 9.34 9.37 -6.44
CA ALA A 114 9.73 8.35 -7.39
C ALA A 114 8.48 7.62 -7.93
N GLN A 115 8.55 7.14 -9.16
CA GLN A 115 7.50 6.38 -9.81
C GLN A 115 8.09 5.08 -10.39
N VAL A 116 7.38 3.97 -10.22
CA VAL A 116 7.72 2.68 -10.85
C VAL A 116 6.61 2.26 -11.81
N GLY A 117 7.00 2.01 -13.06
CA GLY A 117 6.09 1.64 -14.13
C GLY A 117 5.20 2.80 -14.60
N THR A 118 4.49 2.58 -15.70
CA THR A 118 3.61 3.60 -16.31
C THR A 118 2.20 3.08 -16.61
N ALA A 119 1.98 1.76 -16.56
CA ALA A 119 0.66 1.16 -16.84
C ALA A 119 -0.19 1.04 -15.56
N VAL A 120 0.36 0.45 -14.50
CA VAL A 120 -0.19 0.51 -13.14
C VAL A 120 0.89 1.11 -12.25
N PRO A 121 1.09 2.43 -12.31
CA PRO A 121 2.21 3.06 -11.63
C PRO A 121 2.08 2.95 -10.12
N LEU A 122 3.23 2.69 -9.50
CA LEU A 122 3.46 2.80 -8.06
C LEU A 122 4.19 4.10 -7.80
N PHE A 123 3.65 4.89 -6.87
CA PHE A 123 4.10 6.23 -6.52
C PHE A 123 4.67 6.23 -5.11
N ALA A 124 5.92 6.63 -4.97
CA ALA A 124 6.51 6.95 -3.68
C ALA A 124 6.16 8.40 -3.31
N LEU A 125 5.40 8.59 -2.25
CA LEU A 125 4.85 9.89 -1.82
C LEU A 125 5.69 10.55 -0.73
N THR A 126 6.41 9.75 0.06
CA THR A 126 7.33 10.22 1.10
C THR A 126 8.75 9.77 0.81
N GLN A 127 9.72 10.39 1.50
CA GLN A 127 11.14 9.99 1.37
C GLN A 127 11.36 8.53 1.78
N LYS A 128 10.69 8.09 2.85
CA LYS A 128 10.67 6.69 3.30
C LYS A 128 10.09 5.75 2.24
N GLY A 129 8.99 6.14 1.61
CA GLY A 129 8.42 5.38 0.48
C GLY A 129 9.38 5.28 -0.70
N LYS A 130 10.09 6.36 -1.02
CA LYS A 130 11.09 6.38 -2.11
C LYS A 130 12.25 5.44 -1.84
N GLU A 131 12.77 5.43 -0.61
CA GLU A 131 13.84 4.54 -0.19
C GLU A 131 13.43 3.08 -0.35
N LEU A 132 12.23 2.70 0.10
CA LEU A 132 11.75 1.32 -0.02
C LEU A 132 11.61 0.87 -1.49
N VAL A 133 11.10 1.76 -2.35
CA VAL A 133 10.97 1.49 -3.78
C VAL A 133 12.33 1.33 -4.47
N ILE A 134 13.30 2.17 -4.11
CA ILE A 134 14.68 2.07 -4.63
C ILE A 134 15.37 0.81 -4.09
N GLU A 135 15.13 0.43 -2.84
CA GLU A 135 15.67 -0.80 -2.28
C GLU A 135 15.19 -2.01 -3.09
N ARG A 136 13.88 -2.08 -3.38
CA ARG A 136 13.32 -3.14 -4.23
C ARG A 136 13.92 -3.16 -5.63
N ALA A 137 14.33 -2.00 -6.17
CA ALA A 137 14.94 -1.90 -7.48
C ALA A 137 16.32 -2.58 -7.55
N LYS A 138 17.07 -2.67 -6.44
CA LYS A 138 18.38 -3.36 -6.40
C LYS A 138 18.27 -4.85 -6.72
N ASP A 139 17.14 -5.46 -6.41
CA ASP A 139 16.89 -6.89 -6.65
C ASP A 139 16.33 -7.18 -8.06
N ILE A 140 16.10 -6.15 -8.88
CA ILE A 140 15.61 -6.33 -10.25
C ILE A 140 16.80 -6.71 -11.14
N LYS A 141 16.77 -7.94 -11.66
CA LYS A 141 17.85 -8.49 -12.50
C LYS A 141 17.93 -7.87 -13.90
N SER A 142 16.81 -7.35 -14.43
CA SER A 142 16.78 -6.66 -15.71
C SER A 142 17.36 -5.24 -15.57
N PRO A 143 18.04 -4.69 -16.59
CA PRO A 143 18.51 -3.31 -16.55
C PRO A 143 17.41 -2.31 -16.24
N ILE A 144 17.73 -1.27 -15.46
CA ILE A 144 16.80 -0.22 -15.03
C ILE A 144 17.32 1.14 -15.53
N LEU A 145 16.43 1.94 -16.11
CA LEU A 145 16.69 3.35 -16.39
C LEU A 145 16.23 4.19 -15.20
N ILE A 146 17.13 4.98 -14.64
CA ILE A 146 16.83 5.98 -13.62
C ILE A 146 17.14 7.35 -14.21
N ASN A 147 16.14 8.22 -14.30
CA ASN A 147 16.28 9.60 -14.76
C ASN A 147 15.50 10.55 -13.85
N THR A 148 15.65 11.85 -14.07
CA THR A 148 14.86 12.89 -13.43
C THR A 148 13.97 13.56 -14.47
N MET A 149 12.70 13.75 -14.14
CA MET A 149 11.72 14.47 -14.95
C MET A 149 10.51 14.86 -14.08
N ALA A 150 9.61 15.68 -14.62
CA ALA A 150 8.33 15.93 -13.97
C ALA A 150 7.53 14.61 -13.85
N LEU A 151 7.02 14.33 -12.66
CA LEU A 151 6.20 13.15 -12.36
C LEU A 151 4.79 13.60 -11.92
N PRO A 152 3.74 12.77 -12.10
CA PRO A 152 3.78 11.41 -12.67
C PRO A 152 3.83 11.38 -14.20
N VAL A 153 4.46 10.34 -14.76
CA VAL A 153 4.45 10.03 -16.20
C VAL A 153 3.34 9.03 -16.49
N LEU A 154 2.28 9.51 -17.15
CA LEU A 154 1.03 8.77 -17.38
C LEU A 154 0.66 8.77 -18.87
N PRO A 155 1.32 7.94 -19.72
CA PRO A 155 0.96 7.86 -21.13
C PRO A 155 -0.47 7.34 -21.27
N GLU A 156 -1.33 8.08 -21.99
CA GLU A 156 -2.77 7.80 -22.11
C GLU A 156 -3.04 6.38 -22.60
N HIS A 157 -2.31 5.93 -23.63
CA HIS A 157 -2.43 4.58 -24.20
C HIS A 157 -2.08 3.43 -23.22
N LYS A 158 -1.47 3.73 -22.07
CA LYS A 158 -1.13 2.76 -21.02
C LYS A 158 -2.06 2.84 -19.81
N GLN A 159 -2.89 3.88 -19.70
CA GLN A 159 -3.73 4.04 -18.53
C GLN A 159 -4.92 3.07 -18.56
N PRO A 160 -5.29 2.48 -17.41
CA PRO A 160 -6.52 1.71 -17.32
C PRO A 160 -7.71 2.60 -17.69
N ARG A 161 -8.64 2.05 -18.47
CA ARG A 161 -9.90 2.74 -18.78
C ARG A 161 -10.76 2.78 -17.51
N ASP A 162 -11.50 3.87 -17.35
CA ASP A 162 -12.48 3.98 -16.26
C ASP A 162 -13.50 2.83 -16.37
N LEU A 163 -13.97 2.35 -15.21
CA LEU A 163 -15.10 1.41 -15.15
C LEU A 163 -16.32 2.13 -15.72
N LYS A 164 -16.90 1.57 -16.78
CA LYS A 164 -18.15 2.07 -17.39
C LYS A 164 -19.34 1.81 -16.49
#